data_AF-X1TV33-F1
#
_entry.id   AF-X1TV33-F1
#
_cell.length_a   1.000
_cell.length_b   1.000
_cell.length_c   1.000
_cell.angle_alpha   90.00
_cell.angle_beta   90.00
_cell.angle_gamma   90.00
#
_symmetry.space_group_name_H-M   'P 1'
#
loop_
_entity.id
_entity.type
_entity.pdbx_description
1 polymer ?
#
loop_
_entity_poly.entity_id
_entity_poly.type
_entity_poly.pdbx_seq_one_letter_code
_entity_poly.pdbx_strand_id
1 'polypeptide(L)'
;MEEIIASPSLNLLRNELDFTSVPFSDRGSRLLVFINPDENNVFIRLAERLISLEPDIEAYLRRPPFIHELCFVNEDGEIINFEA
;
A
#
# COMPACT_ATOMS: atom_id res chain seq x y z
N MET A 1 6.10 1.61 -24.81
CA MET A 1 5.85 3.05 -24.59
C MET A 1 7.05 3.53 -23.80
N GLU A 2 7.99 4.24 -24.43
CA GLU A 2 9.16 4.77 -23.73
C GLU A 2 8.68 5.84 -22.75
N GLU A 3 8.93 5.60 -21.47
CA GLU A 3 8.47 6.42 -20.37
C GLU A 3 9.22 7.76 -20.38
N ILE A 4 8.48 8.84 -20.13
CA ILE A 4 8.99 10.22 -20.04
C ILE A 4 10.13 10.20 -19.03
N ILE A 5 11.36 10.46 -19.49
CA ILE A 5 12.58 10.40 -18.68
C ILE A 5 12.43 11.42 -17.54
N ALA A 6 11.93 10.94 -16.40
CA ALA A 6 12.24 11.51 -15.11
C ALA A 6 13.77 11.69 -15.08
N SER A 7 14.24 12.87 -14.65
CA SER A 7 15.66 13.19 -14.51
C SER A 7 16.50 11.95 -14.17
N PRO A 8 17.68 11.70 -14.78
CA PRO A 8 18.51 10.54 -14.46
C PRO A 8 18.70 10.29 -12.96
N SER A 9 18.65 11.34 -12.14
CA SER A 9 18.70 11.26 -10.67
C SER A 9 17.44 10.68 -10.02
N LEU A 10 16.25 10.86 -10.61
CA LEU A 10 15.00 10.25 -10.12
C LEU A 10 14.95 8.75 -10.37
N ASN A 11 15.57 8.27 -11.45
CA ASN A 11 15.71 6.83 -11.68
C ASN A 11 16.53 6.14 -10.58
N LEU A 12 17.42 6.86 -9.89
CA LEU A 12 18.14 6.33 -8.72
C LEU A 12 17.23 6.10 -7.50
N LEU A 13 16.01 6.63 -7.50
CA LEU A 13 15.03 6.46 -6.42
C LEU A 13 13.99 5.39 -6.75
N ARG A 14 14.08 4.75 -7.92
CA ARG A 14 13.14 3.70 -8.33
C ARG A 14 13.27 2.51 -7.37
N ASN A 15 12.15 2.06 -6.82
CA ASN A 15 12.07 0.94 -5.87
C ASN A 15 12.85 1.11 -4.55
N GLU A 16 13.28 2.33 -4.21
CA GLU A 16 14.01 2.61 -2.96
C GLU A 16 13.09 2.90 -1.76
N LEU A 17 11.77 2.96 -1.97
CA LEU A 17 10.80 3.17 -0.91
C LEU A 17 10.32 1.83 -0.34
N ASP A 18 10.48 1.65 0.97
CA ASP A 18 10.00 0.46 1.66
C ASP A 18 8.49 0.59 2.00
N PHE A 19 7.65 0.11 1.10
CA PHE A 19 6.20 0.05 1.30
C PHE A 19 5.73 -1.15 2.14
N THR A 20 6.65 -2.00 2.61
CA THR A 20 6.32 -3.11 3.52
C THR A 20 6.21 -2.62 4.96
N SER A 21 7.00 -1.60 5.33
CA SER A 21 7.00 -0.99 6.67
C SER A 21 6.40 0.40 6.71
N VAL A 22 6.52 1.21 5.64
CA VAL A 22 5.97 2.56 5.55
C VAL A 22 4.80 2.59 4.56
N PRO A 23 3.57 2.92 4.99
CA PRO A 23 2.45 2.91 4.07
C PRO A 23 2.54 4.04 3.06
N PHE A 24 2.04 3.77 1.85
CA PHE A 24 1.58 4.83 0.99
C PHE A 24 0.27 5.41 1.53
N SER A 25 0.19 6.74 1.57
CA SER A 25 -1.04 7.48 1.88
C SER A 25 -0.97 8.88 1.31
N ASP A 26 -2.08 9.38 0.78
CA ASP A 26 -2.22 10.79 0.42
C ASP A 26 -2.63 11.63 1.63
N ARG A 27 -2.41 12.95 1.57
CA ARG A 27 -2.80 13.87 2.65
C ARG A 27 -4.32 13.91 2.79
N GLY A 28 -4.81 13.68 4.01
CA GLY A 28 -6.25 13.62 4.30
C GLY A 28 -6.91 12.29 3.93
N SER A 29 -6.18 11.37 3.30
CA SER A 29 -6.61 9.97 3.17
C SER A 29 -6.72 9.33 4.56
N ARG A 30 -7.72 8.49 4.73
CA ARG A 30 -7.86 7.61 5.90
C ARG A 30 -7.41 6.18 5.59
N LEU A 31 -6.85 5.96 4.40
CA LEU A 31 -6.37 4.66 3.93
C LEU A 31 -4.85 4.63 3.97
N LEU A 32 -4.32 3.57 4.58
CA LEU A 32 -2.90 3.23 4.58
C LEU A 32 -2.73 1.99 3.71
N VAL A 33 -1.94 2.10 2.64
CA VAL A 33 -1.70 1.00 1.70
C VAL A 33 -0.29 0.47 1.92
N PHE A 34 -0.18 -0.83 2.11
CA PHE A 34 1.09 -1.53 2.33
C PHE A 34 1.25 -2.65 1.30
N ILE A 35 2.49 -2.94 0.91
CA ILE A 35 2.81 -4.14 0.13
C ILE A 35 3.01 -5.29 1.12
N ASN A 36 2.46 -6.47 0.82
CA ASN A 36 2.81 -7.67 1.58
C ASN A 36 4.24 -8.11 1.20
N PRO A 37 5.15 -8.30 2.16
CA PRO A 37 6.54 -8.63 1.86
C PRO A 37 6.72 -10.01 1.21
N ASP A 38 5.81 -10.94 1.52
CA ASP A 38 5.88 -12.34 1.07
C ASP A 38 4.91 -12.66 -0.08
N GLU A 39 4.02 -11.72 -0.43
CA GLU A 39 2.93 -11.95 -1.36
C GLU A 39 2.81 -10.80 -2.36
N ASN A 40 2.45 -11.13 -3.59
CA ASN A 40 2.27 -10.14 -4.63
C ASN A 40 0.87 -9.47 -4.56
N ASN A 41 0.61 -8.80 -3.45
CA ASN A 41 -0.63 -8.08 -3.21
C ASN A 41 -0.40 -6.92 -2.24
N VAL A 42 -1.43 -6.10 -2.05
CA VAL A 42 -1.43 -5.05 -1.03
C VAL A 42 -2.49 -5.31 0.01
N PHE A 43 -2.22 -4.86 1.23
CA PHE A 43 -3.21 -4.81 2.28
C PHE A 43 -3.50 -3.35 2.67
N ILE A 44 -4.73 -3.11 3.09
CA ILE A 44 -5.22 -1.76 3.40
C ILE A 44 -5.62 -1.70 4.87
N ARG A 45 -5.04 -0.75 5.60
CA ARG A 45 -5.42 -0.41 6.98
C ARG A 45 -6.12 0.94 7.00
N LEU A 46 -6.95 1.16 8.02
CA LEU A 46 -7.57 2.46 8.27
C LEU A 46 -6.71 3.26 9.25
N ALA A 47 -6.44 4.52 8.91
CA ALA A 47 -5.83 5.48 9.81
C ALA A 47 -6.84 6.06 10.83
N GLU A 48 -8.14 5.92 10.56
CA GLU A 48 -9.20 6.49 11.39
C GLU A 48 -9.45 5.69 12.68
N ARG A 49 -9.72 6.42 13.76
CA ARG A 49 -10.17 5.87 15.03
C ARG A 49 -11.67 5.60 14.97
N LEU A 50 -12.05 4.33 14.93
CA LEU A 50 -13.45 3.91 14.98
C LEU A 50 -13.92 3.70 16.42
N ILE A 51 -13.94 4.77 17.22
CA ILE A 51 -14.19 4.72 18.68
C ILE A 51 -15.56 4.11 19.01
N SER A 52 -16.54 4.27 18.12
CA SER A 52 -17.88 3.67 18.27
C SER A 52 -17.88 2.15 18.11
N LEU A 53 -16.94 1.60 17.34
CA LEU A 53 -16.80 0.16 17.10
C LEU A 53 -15.83 -0.48 18.09
N GLU A 54 -14.73 0.21 18.36
CA GLU A 54 -13.66 -0.25 19.23
C GLU A 54 -13.20 0.93 20.09
N PRO A 55 -13.63 0.98 21.37
CA PRO A 55 -13.44 2.16 22.21
C PRO A 55 -12.01 2.36 22.69
N ASP A 56 -11.11 1.38 22.48
CA ASP A 56 -9.68 1.54 22.75
C ASP A 56 -9.07 2.55 21.76
N ILE A 57 -8.58 3.66 22.32
CA ILE A 57 -8.03 4.82 21.60
C ILE A 57 -6.87 4.43 20.70
N GLU A 58 -6.10 3.40 21.07
CA GLU A 58 -4.92 2.95 20.34
C GLU A 58 -5.15 1.66 19.53
N ALA A 59 -6.36 1.10 19.55
CA ALA A 59 -6.64 -0.15 18.84
C ALA A 59 -6.38 -0.06 17.34
N TYR A 60 -6.55 1.11 16.71
CA TYR A 60 -6.22 1.32 15.30
C TYR A 60 -4.76 1.00 14.96
N LEU A 61 -3.82 1.13 15.91
CA LEU A 61 -2.40 0.80 15.72
C LEU A 61 -2.16 -0.71 15.61
N ARG A 62 -3.03 -1.54 16.18
CA ARG A 62 -2.89 -3.01 16.24
C ARG A 62 -3.99 -3.75 15.50
N ARG A 63 -4.99 -3.05 14.97
CA ARG A 63 -6.09 -3.63 14.21
C ARG A 63 -5.55 -4.34 12.96
N PRO A 64 -6.08 -5.54 12.64
CA PRO A 64 -5.77 -6.19 11.38
C PRO A 64 -6.15 -5.32 10.17
N PRO A 65 -5.60 -5.63 8.99
CA PRO A 65 -6.03 -4.98 7.75
C PRO A 65 -7.54 -5.05 7.54
N PHE A 66 -8.10 -4.01 6.94
CA PHE A 66 -9.51 -4.00 6.51
C PHE A 66 -9.68 -4.78 5.21
N ILE A 67 -8.70 -4.67 4.31
CA ILE A 67 -8.56 -5.49 3.11
C ILE A 67 -7.19 -6.18 3.19
N HIS A 68 -7.16 -7.49 2.98
CA HIS A 68 -5.97 -8.32 3.23
C HIS A 68 -5.17 -8.63 1.97
N GLU A 69 -5.86 -8.90 0.85
CA GLU A 69 -5.24 -9.48 -0.35
C GLU A 69 -5.76 -8.76 -1.61
N LEU A 70 -5.46 -7.47 -1.75
CA LEU A 70 -5.81 -6.72 -2.94
C LEU A 70 -4.76 -6.94 -4.03
N CYS A 71 -5.14 -7.64 -5.09
CA CYS A 71 -4.28 -7.93 -6.24
C CYS A 71 -4.57 -7.00 -7.42
N PHE A 72 -3.54 -6.70 -8.20
CA PHE A 72 -3.70 -6.10 -9.53
C PHE A 72 -3.88 -7.20 -10.56
N VAL A 73 -4.77 -6.99 -11.52
CA VAL A 73 -5.04 -7.94 -12.60
C VAL A 73 -5.00 -7.25 -13.96
N ASN A 74 -4.62 -8.00 -15.00
CA ASN A 74 -4.69 -7.55 -16.38
C ASN A 74 -6.12 -7.70 -16.95
N GLU A 75 -6.30 -7.37 -18.23
CA GLU A 75 -7.58 -7.46 -18.93
C GLU A 75 -8.12 -8.89 -19.06
N ASP A 76 -7.24 -9.90 -19.02
CA ASP A 76 -7.59 -11.31 -19.04
C ASP A 76 -7.88 -11.88 -17.63
N GLY A 77 -7.72 -11.06 -16.58
CA GLY A 77 -7.96 -11.44 -15.19
C GLY A 77 -6.77 -12.12 -14.50
N GLU A 78 -5.59 -12.12 -15.11
CA GLU A 78 -4.37 -12.70 -14.54
C GLU A 78 -3.69 -11.71 -13.58
N ILE A 79 -3.11 -12.22 -12.50
CA ILE A 79 -2.44 -11.40 -11.48
C ILE A 79 -1.15 -10.78 -12.04
N ILE A 80 -0.99 -9.47 -11.82
CA ILE A 80 0.19 -8.70 -12.21
C ILE A 80 1.15 -8.59 -11.03
N ASN A 81 2.41 -8.98 -11.24
CA ASN A 81 3.47 -8.87 -10.25
C ASN A 81 4.09 -7.47 -10.13
N PHE A 82 4.44 -7.08 -8.90
CA PHE A 82 5.29 -5.92 -8.64
C PHE A 82 6.67 -6.16 -9.24
N GLU A 83 7.27 -5.08 -9.72
CA GLU A 83 8.66 -5.08 -10.17
C GLU A 83 9.59 -5.04 -8.96
N ALA A 84 10.68 -5.81 -9.02
CA ALA A 84 11.74 -5.80 -8.01
C ALA A 84 12.67 -4.60 -8.19
#